data_AF-A0A8J4F195-F1
#
_entry.id   AF-A0A8J4F195-F1
#
_cell.length_a   1.000
_cell.length_b   1.000
_cell.length_c   1.000
_cell.angle_alpha   90.00
_cell.angle_beta   90.00
_cell.angle_gamma   90.00
#
_symmetry.space_group_name_H-M   'P 1'
#
loop_
_entity.id
_entity.type
_entity.pdbx_description
1 polymer ?
#
loop_
_entity_poly.entity_id
_entity_poly.type
_entity_poly.pdbx_seq_one_letter_code
_entity_poly.pdbx_strand_id
1 'polypeptide(L)'
;MPISRTHITRPLIPKDFAHLSLSQFRHRRTLASVVPAKLTQTLICASRVRKKLFQCVNREEFERLQTLTGKPFSLDAMADESGLNALCADYCNKTNSFLRFNAAGHHVWINPPYCLLQTFLKHYLKCKHT
;
A
#
# COMPACT_ATOMS: atom_id res chain seq x y z
N MET A 1 41.43 28.45 10.96
CA MET A 1 40.49 29.43 11.52
C MET A 1 39.25 28.69 12.02
N PRO A 2 38.94 28.67 13.33
CA PRO A 2 37.74 28.01 13.83
C PRO A 2 36.57 29.01 13.86
N ILE A 3 35.48 28.70 13.16
CA ILE A 3 34.25 29.50 13.17
C ILE A 3 33.26 28.87 14.17
N SER A 4 32.76 29.74 15.03
CA SER A 4 31.92 29.53 16.21
C SER A 4 30.65 28.71 15.98
N ARG A 5 30.34 27.89 17.00
CA ARG A 5 29.05 27.23 17.20
C ARG A 5 27.98 28.28 17.54
N THR A 6 26.93 28.36 16.74
CA THR A 6 25.74 29.17 17.01
C THR A 6 24.78 28.40 17.92
N HIS A 7 24.34 29.08 18.98
CA HIS A 7 23.35 28.61 19.94
C HIS A 7 21.96 28.48 19.28
N ILE A 8 21.33 27.31 19.42
CA ILE A 8 19.93 27.10 19.07
C ILE A 8 19.08 27.34 20.32
N THR A 9 18.29 28.41 20.30
CA THR A 9 17.29 28.76 21.30
C THR A 9 16.04 27.89 21.15
N ARG A 10 15.57 27.35 22.28
CA ARG A 10 14.34 26.53 22.37
C ARG A 10 13.09 27.41 22.22
N PRO A 11 12.02 26.95 21.55
CA PRO A 11 10.75 27.67 21.51
C PRO A 11 9.98 27.52 22.84
N LEU A 12 9.42 28.66 23.28
CA LEU A 12 8.51 28.81 24.40
C LEU A 12 7.16 28.19 24.06
N ILE A 13 6.69 27.27 24.90
CA ILE A 13 5.34 26.69 24.84
C ILE A 13 4.41 27.60 25.66
N PRO A 14 3.35 28.18 25.07
CA PRO A 14 2.33 28.87 25.85
C PRO A 14 1.55 27.86 26.70
N LYS A 15 1.59 28.07 28.01
CA LYS A 15 0.65 27.49 28.96
C LYS A 15 -0.59 28.37 28.92
N ASP A 16 -1.73 27.82 28.51
CA ASP A 16 -3.07 28.26 28.91
C ASP A 16 -4.10 27.45 28.13
N PHE A 17 -4.76 26.49 28.81
CA PHE A 17 -6.16 26.12 28.60
C PHE A 17 -6.56 25.24 29.78
N ALA A 18 -6.83 25.89 30.90
CA ALA A 18 -7.56 25.31 32.00
C ALA A 18 -9.07 25.51 31.79
N HIS A 19 -9.85 24.60 32.39
CA HIS A 19 -11.29 24.67 32.64
C HIS A 19 -12.25 24.40 31.46
N LEU A 20 -12.60 23.12 31.29
CA LEU A 20 -13.95 22.74 30.88
C LEU A 20 -14.63 21.98 32.02
N SER A 21 -15.68 22.62 32.53
CA SER A 21 -16.57 22.17 33.60
C SER A 21 -17.46 21.01 33.14
N LEU A 22 -17.46 19.93 33.92
CA LEU A 22 -18.33 18.75 33.79
C LEU A 22 -19.66 19.00 34.50
N SER A 23 -20.59 19.76 33.91
CA SER A 23 -21.95 19.85 34.47
C SER A 23 -23.03 20.44 33.56
N GLN A 24 -23.14 20.00 32.29
CA GLN A 24 -24.40 20.21 31.54
C GLN A 24 -24.79 18.95 30.78
N PHE A 25 -25.31 18.00 31.56
CA PHE A 25 -26.08 16.87 31.07
C PHE A 25 -27.51 17.34 30.79
N ARG A 26 -28.08 16.83 29.69
CA ARG A 26 -29.48 16.91 29.21
C ARG A 26 -29.82 18.11 28.32
N HIS A 27 -29.89 17.88 27.01
CA HIS A 27 -31.17 17.70 26.30
C HIS A 27 -30.96 17.23 24.85
N ARG A 28 -31.87 16.34 24.43
CA ARG A 28 -32.07 15.77 23.09
C ARG A 28 -31.68 16.70 21.93
N ARG A 29 -30.96 16.15 20.95
CA ARG A 29 -31.25 16.33 19.51
C ARG A 29 -30.67 15.17 18.70
N THR A 30 -31.58 14.41 18.11
CA THR A 30 -31.36 13.54 16.96
C THR A 30 -30.67 14.32 15.85
N LEU A 31 -29.44 13.96 15.53
CA LEU A 31 -28.81 14.28 14.26
C LEU A 31 -28.28 12.97 13.69
N ALA A 32 -29.06 12.39 12.78
CA ALA A 32 -28.55 11.43 11.82
C ALA A 32 -27.34 12.08 11.14
N SER A 33 -26.14 11.55 11.40
CA SER A 33 -24.95 11.97 10.69
C SER A 33 -25.11 11.53 9.24
N VAL A 34 -25.44 12.50 8.40
CA VAL A 34 -25.27 12.41 6.96
C VAL A 34 -23.76 12.34 6.72
N VAL A 35 -23.23 11.11 6.71
CA VAL A 35 -21.86 10.87 6.29
C VAL A 35 -21.80 11.12 4.77
N PRO A 36 -20.97 12.04 4.27
CA PRO A 36 -20.86 12.28 2.85
C PRO A 36 -20.38 11.02 2.13
N ALA A 37 -21.11 10.59 1.10
CA ALA A 37 -20.90 9.37 0.31
C ALA A 37 -19.53 9.25 -0.39
N LYS A 38 -18.66 10.26 -0.29
CA LYS A 38 -17.29 10.24 -0.83
C LYS A 38 -16.26 9.61 0.10
N LEU A 39 -16.61 9.32 1.37
CA LEU A 39 -15.69 8.68 2.33
C LEU A 39 -15.96 7.19 2.57
N THR A 40 -16.98 6.62 1.93
CA THR A 40 -17.35 5.20 2.09
C THR A 40 -16.56 4.28 1.15
N GLN A 41 -15.96 4.78 0.07
CA GLN A 41 -15.14 3.95 -0.82
C GLN A 41 -13.80 3.52 -0.17
N THR A 42 -13.24 4.34 0.72
CA THR A 42 -11.93 4.08 1.34
C THR A 42 -12.01 3.13 2.54
N LEU A 43 -13.17 3.00 3.19
CA LEU A 43 -13.32 2.25 4.44
C LEU A 43 -13.96 0.86 4.30
N ILE A 44 -14.59 0.54 3.16
CA ILE A 44 -15.19 -0.79 2.95
C ILE A 44 -14.14 -1.90 2.75
N CYS A 45 -12.89 -1.56 2.41
CA CYS A 45 -11.81 -2.55 2.29
C CYS A 45 -11.16 -2.94 3.63
N ALA A 46 -11.42 -2.23 4.73
CA ALA A 46 -10.58 -2.32 5.94
C ALA A 46 -11.10 -3.26 7.03
N SER A 47 -12.32 -3.80 6.93
CA SER A 47 -12.95 -4.45 8.07
C SER A 47 -13.68 -5.74 7.71
N ARG A 48 -12.92 -6.81 7.43
CA ARG A 48 -13.28 -8.18 7.84
C ARG A 48 -12.04 -9.08 7.91
N VAL A 49 -11.78 -9.50 9.14
CA VAL A 49 -10.65 -10.27 9.64
C VAL A 49 -10.38 -11.56 8.84
N ARG A 50 -9.14 -11.65 8.34
CA ARG A 50 -8.24 -12.83 8.29
C ARG A 50 -8.86 -14.18 7.95
N LYS A 51 -8.83 -14.54 6.67
CA LYS A 51 -8.25 -15.83 6.25
C LYS A 51 -7.34 -15.60 5.05
N LYS A 52 -6.09 -16.00 5.28
CA LYS A 52 -4.97 -16.25 4.38
C LYS A 52 -5.44 -16.76 3.00
N LEU A 53 -5.78 -15.84 2.11
CA LEU A 53 -5.94 -16.07 0.68
C LEU A 53 -4.96 -15.13 -0.03
N PHE A 54 -3.67 -15.24 0.31
CA PHE A 54 -2.69 -15.06 -0.74
C PHE A 54 -2.94 -16.25 -1.65
N GLN A 55 -3.68 -15.99 -2.73
CA GLN A 55 -4.06 -16.99 -3.70
C GLN A 55 -2.77 -17.42 -4.40
N CYS A 56 -2.13 -18.47 -3.87
CA CYS A 56 -1.00 -19.10 -4.52
C CYS A 56 -1.55 -19.66 -5.83
N VAL A 57 -1.16 -19.07 -6.96
CA VAL A 57 -1.46 -19.67 -8.26
C VAL A 57 -0.75 -21.01 -8.34
N ASN A 58 -1.43 -22.02 -8.87
CA ASN A 58 -0.83 -23.34 -9.09
C ASN A 58 0.43 -23.18 -9.96
N ARG A 59 1.53 -23.83 -9.56
CA ARG A 59 2.80 -23.79 -10.30
C ARG A 59 2.63 -24.25 -11.75
N GLU A 60 1.81 -25.27 -11.98
CA GLU A 60 1.53 -25.78 -13.32
C GLU A 60 0.86 -24.72 -14.21
N GLU A 61 -0.06 -23.94 -13.64
CA GLU A 61 -0.76 -22.88 -14.36
C GLU A 61 0.20 -21.72 -14.69
N PHE A 62 1.08 -21.36 -13.75
CA PHE A 62 2.14 -20.38 -13.98
C PHE A 62 3.05 -20.82 -15.13
N GLU A 63 3.47 -22.08 -15.15
CA GLU A 63 4.31 -22.64 -16.21
C GLU A 63 3.59 -22.69 -17.56
N ARG A 64 2.32 -23.11 -17.57
CA ARG A 64 1.47 -23.08 -18.76
C ARG A 64 1.37 -21.67 -19.34
N LEU A 65 1.19 -20.64 -18.50
CA LEU A 65 1.13 -19.26 -18.93
C LEU A 65 2.45 -18.77 -19.54
N GLN A 66 3.60 -19.16 -18.98
CA GLN A 66 4.91 -18.86 -19.60
C GLN A 66 5.05 -19.46 -21.00
N THR A 67 4.56 -20.69 -21.20
CA THR A 67 4.53 -21.34 -22.52
C THR A 67 3.64 -20.56 -23.49
N LEU A 68 2.45 -20.14 -23.05
CA LEU A 68 1.52 -19.39 -23.90
C LEU A 68 2.04 -18.00 -24.30
N THR A 69 2.77 -17.32 -23.42
CA THR A 69 3.40 -16.04 -23.72
C THR A 69 4.67 -16.18 -24.55
N GLY A 70 5.19 -17.40 -24.74
CA GLY A 70 6.42 -17.68 -25.47
C GLY A 70 7.69 -17.17 -24.78
N LYS A 71 7.59 -16.79 -23.50
CA LYS A 71 8.70 -16.22 -22.72
C LYS A 71 8.53 -16.49 -21.23
N PRO A 72 9.60 -16.88 -20.49
CA PRO A 72 9.55 -17.00 -19.04
C PRO A 72 9.23 -15.67 -18.36
N PHE A 73 8.51 -15.70 -17.25
CA PHE A 73 8.40 -14.54 -16.37
C PHE A 73 9.73 -14.35 -15.64
N SER A 74 10.22 -13.12 -15.65
CA SER A 74 11.50 -12.74 -15.05
C SER A 74 11.36 -11.91 -13.79
N LEU A 75 10.14 -11.63 -13.35
CA LEU A 75 9.87 -10.85 -12.14
C LEU A 75 8.47 -11.16 -11.61
N ASP A 76 8.36 -11.44 -10.32
CA ASP A 76 7.08 -11.48 -9.60
C ASP A 76 6.81 -10.10 -8.96
N ALA A 77 5.77 -9.40 -9.42
CA ALA A 77 5.48 -8.05 -8.97
C ALA A 77 5.01 -7.99 -7.51
N MET A 78 4.54 -9.09 -6.92
CA MET A 78 4.11 -9.08 -5.53
C MET A 78 4.14 -10.46 -4.89
N ALA A 79 5.17 -10.69 -4.08
CA ALA A 79 5.28 -11.79 -3.15
C ALA A 79 5.10 -11.32 -1.69
N ASP A 80 5.05 -12.28 -0.78
CA ASP A 80 5.15 -12.05 0.65
C ASP A 80 6.55 -11.55 1.04
N GLU A 81 6.70 -11.06 2.28
CA GLU A 81 7.96 -10.49 2.75
C GLU A 81 9.09 -11.52 2.85
N SER A 82 8.76 -12.82 2.95
CA SER A 82 9.72 -13.92 2.95
C SER A 82 10.01 -14.51 1.56
N GLY A 83 9.27 -14.09 0.53
CA GLY A 83 9.33 -14.67 -0.81
C GLY A 83 8.80 -16.10 -0.92
N LEU A 84 8.12 -16.64 0.10
CA LEU A 84 7.72 -18.07 0.11
C LEU A 84 6.67 -18.40 -0.95
N ASN A 85 5.87 -17.42 -1.36
CA ASN A 85 4.90 -17.54 -2.44
C ASN A 85 5.40 -16.96 -3.78
N ALA A 86 6.67 -16.54 -3.89
CA ALA A 86 7.20 -16.00 -5.14
C ALA A 86 7.29 -17.11 -6.19
N LEU A 87 6.81 -16.83 -7.40
CA LEU A 87 6.89 -17.77 -8.52
C LEU A 87 8.13 -17.57 -9.40
N CYS A 88 8.78 -16.41 -9.26
CA CYS A 88 10.02 -16.03 -9.92
C CYS A 88 11.16 -15.93 -8.90
N ALA A 89 12.40 -16.09 -9.37
CA ALA A 89 13.59 -15.87 -8.54
C ALA A 89 13.70 -14.41 -8.09
N ASP A 90 13.45 -13.47 -9.01
CA ASP A 90 13.32 -12.05 -8.70
C ASP A 90 11.87 -11.73 -8.35
N TYR A 91 11.68 -11.05 -7.22
CA TYR A 91 10.34 -10.66 -6.76
C TYR A 91 10.35 -9.33 -6.01
N CYS A 92 9.19 -8.67 -6.03
CA CYS A 92 8.90 -7.50 -5.22
C CYS A 92 8.02 -7.88 -4.03
N ASN A 93 8.08 -7.09 -2.95
CA ASN A 93 7.22 -7.25 -1.78
C ASN A 93 6.81 -5.87 -1.25
N LYS A 94 6.21 -5.79 -0.06
CA LYS A 94 5.80 -4.50 0.52
C LYS A 94 6.97 -3.54 0.74
N THR A 95 8.11 -4.05 1.19
CA THR A 95 9.32 -3.27 1.48
C THR A 95 10.06 -2.89 0.19
N ASN A 96 10.27 -3.86 -0.70
CA ASN A 96 10.81 -3.66 -2.04
C ASN A 96 9.68 -3.60 -3.07
N SER A 97 8.96 -2.47 -3.06
CA SER A 97 7.72 -2.30 -3.83
C SER A 97 7.95 -2.27 -5.33
N PHE A 98 7.14 -3.05 -6.05
CA PHE A 98 7.06 -3.03 -7.52
C PHE A 98 6.77 -1.63 -8.08
N LEU A 99 5.97 -0.81 -7.37
CA LEU A 99 5.62 0.55 -7.80
C LEU A 99 6.80 1.53 -7.79
N ARG A 100 7.94 1.13 -7.22
CA ARG A 100 9.20 1.89 -7.27
C ARG A 100 10.28 1.19 -8.10
N PHE A 101 10.00 -0.01 -8.61
CA PHE A 101 10.92 -0.80 -9.42
C PHE A 101 10.77 -0.42 -10.90
N ASN A 102 11.88 -0.28 -11.63
CA ASN A 102 11.82 -0.06 -13.07
C ASN A 102 11.66 -1.41 -13.80
N ALA A 103 10.44 -1.69 -14.26
CA ALA A 103 10.11 -2.95 -14.93
C ALA A 103 10.45 -2.99 -16.44
N ALA A 104 11.18 -2.00 -16.96
CA ALA A 104 11.63 -1.99 -18.36
C ALA A 104 12.44 -3.28 -18.67
N GLY A 105 12.17 -3.90 -19.83
CA GLY A 105 12.82 -5.16 -20.23
C GLY A 105 12.35 -6.45 -19.53
N HIS A 106 11.71 -6.36 -18.35
CA HIS A 106 11.20 -7.54 -17.64
C HIS A 106 9.91 -8.08 -18.26
N HIS A 107 9.72 -9.40 -18.15
CA HIS A 107 8.44 -10.07 -18.41
C HIS A 107 7.80 -10.38 -17.06
N VAL A 108 6.77 -9.63 -16.69
CA VAL A 108 6.37 -9.52 -15.28
C VAL A 108 5.12 -10.35 -15.01
N TRP A 109 5.16 -11.16 -13.96
CA TRP A 109 4.00 -11.78 -13.36
C TRP A 109 3.32 -10.80 -12.39
N ILE A 110 2.06 -10.45 -12.64
CA ILE A 110 1.31 -9.45 -11.85
C ILE A 110 0.07 -10.11 -11.24
N ASN A 111 0.15 -10.49 -9.96
CA ASN A 111 -0.99 -11.00 -9.19
C ASN A 111 -1.15 -10.29 -7.82
N PRO A 112 -1.31 -8.96 -7.79
CA PRO A 112 -1.54 -8.24 -6.53
C PRO A 112 -2.99 -8.44 -6.04
N PRO A 113 -3.30 -8.03 -4.79
CA PRO A 113 -4.68 -7.87 -4.35
C PRO A 113 -5.50 -7.07 -5.38
N TYR A 114 -6.74 -7.48 -5.61
CA TYR A 114 -7.60 -6.92 -6.65
C TYR A 114 -7.69 -5.37 -6.61
N CYS A 115 -7.76 -4.79 -5.40
CA CYS A 115 -7.80 -3.34 -5.21
C CYS A 115 -6.54 -2.58 -5.68
N LEU A 116 -5.42 -3.28 -5.88
CA LEU A 116 -4.16 -2.71 -6.35
C LEU A 116 -3.86 -3.02 -7.82
N LEU A 117 -4.61 -3.94 -8.44
CA LEU A 117 -4.33 -4.42 -9.80
C LEU A 117 -4.25 -3.27 -10.82
N GLN A 118 -5.17 -2.31 -10.77
CA GLN A 118 -5.16 -1.16 -11.68
C GLN A 118 -3.89 -0.31 -11.51
N THR A 119 -3.43 -0.10 -10.27
CA THR A 119 -2.21 0.67 -9.98
C THR A 119 -0.97 -0.04 -10.52
N PHE A 120 -0.89 -1.36 -10.34
CA PHE A 120 0.22 -2.18 -10.85
C PHE A 120 0.27 -2.16 -12.37
N LEU A 121 -0.86 -2.32 -13.05
CA LEU A 121 -0.94 -2.27 -14.51
C LEU A 121 -0.52 -0.90 -15.06
N LYS A 122 -0.98 0.19 -14.45
CA LYS A 122 -0.56 1.56 -14.83
C LYS A 122 0.95 1.74 -14.70
N HIS A 123 1.54 1.26 -13.61
CA HIS A 123 2.98 1.32 -13.39
C HIS A 123 3.75 0.50 -14.42
N TYR A 124 3.33 -0.75 -14.67
CA TYR A 124 3.96 -1.62 -15.65
C TYR A 124 3.95 -1.00 -17.07
N LEU A 125 2.80 -0.48 -17.50
CA LEU A 125 2.68 0.20 -18.80
C LEU A 125 3.59 1.44 -18.86
N LYS A 126 3.65 2.24 -17.79
CA LYS A 126 4.56 3.38 -17.71
C LYS A 126 6.02 2.97 -17.92
N CYS A 127 6.48 1.88 -17.27
CA CYS A 127 7.83 1.36 -17.45
C CYS A 127 8.12 0.77 -18.84
N LYS A 128 7.10 0.36 -19.61
CA LYS A 128 7.29 -0.14 -20.98
C LYS A 128 7.45 0.96 -22.02
N HIS A 129 7.01 2.17 -21.70
CA HIS A 129 7.09 3.32 -22.60
C HIS A 129 8.29 4.23 -22.31
N THR A 130 9.12 3.89 -21.32
CA THR A 130 10.42 4.53 -21.02
C THR A 130 11.55 3.75 -21.65
#